data_AF-A0A523RFF3-F1
#
_entry.id   AF-A0A523RFF3-F1
#
_cell.length_a   1.000
_cell.length_b   1.000
_cell.length_c   1.000
_cell.angle_alpha   90.00
_cell.angle_beta   90.00
_cell.angle_gamma   90.00
#
_symmetry.space_group_name_H-M   'P 1'
#
loop_
_entity.id
_entity.type
_entity.pdbx_description
1 polymer ?
#
loop_
_entity_poly.entity_id
_entity_poly.type
_entity_poly.pdbx_seq_one_letter_code
_entity_poly.pdbx_strand_id
1 'polypeptide(L)'
;SIGSNDLTQLTYGVGRDNEKMIPLMNSYDYNTNSESIRRSVSHLIKTAHARNKKVGICGQAPSDDPEFLRFLVREGIDSISLNFDTFARGRINTWRTEIIETKLPEENRANTYLFLDKCDKLIDNIRIPRGKLRNMKRKQRKKVEPRLVEITDKFNNVFTEVSEISYNFVKDLNQAGSLAFNEIYDRYNNQLKTFEEEIPKLTKKIREFGIF
;
A
#
# COMPACT_ATOMS: atom_id res chain seq x y z
N SER A 1 23.28 6.24 2.80
CA SER A 1 21.81 6.29 2.78
C SER A 1 21.40 7.54 2.02
N ILE A 2 20.39 7.46 1.16
CA ILE A 2 19.78 8.59 0.45
C ILE A 2 18.82 9.28 1.42
N GLY A 3 19.04 10.58 1.68
CA GLY A 3 18.05 11.42 2.36
C GLY A 3 17.06 11.96 1.34
N SER A 4 15.88 11.35 1.21
CA SER A 4 14.89 11.73 0.19
C SER A 4 14.43 13.20 0.28
N ASN A 5 14.30 13.72 1.50
CA ASN A 5 13.90 15.11 1.74
C ASN A 5 14.97 16.10 1.28
N ASP A 6 16.22 15.90 1.72
CA ASP A 6 17.34 16.79 1.39
C ASP A 6 17.66 16.74 -0.10
N LEU A 7 17.60 15.54 -0.70
CA LEU A 7 17.74 15.39 -2.15
C LEU A 7 16.70 16.22 -2.91
N THR A 8 15.46 16.22 -2.43
CA THR A 8 14.37 16.99 -3.05
C THR A 8 14.61 18.49 -2.89
N GLN A 9 14.94 18.95 -1.69
CA GLN A 9 15.23 20.37 -1.43
C GLN A 9 16.39 20.89 -2.29
N LEU A 10 17.49 20.13 -2.38
CA LEU A 10 18.67 20.50 -3.14
C LEU A 10 18.42 20.44 -4.66
N THR A 11 17.64 19.46 -5.14
CA THR A 11 17.30 19.35 -6.56
C THR A 11 16.47 20.53 -7.03
N TYR A 12 15.51 20.98 -6.22
CA TYR A 12 14.61 22.08 -6.58
C TYR A 12 15.08 23.45 -6.08
N GLY A 13 16.06 23.51 -5.19
CA GLY A 13 16.54 24.75 -4.58
C GLY A 13 15.52 25.41 -3.64
N VAL A 14 14.60 24.64 -3.07
CA VAL A 14 13.49 25.15 -2.24
C VAL A 14 13.58 24.60 -0.83
N GLY A 15 13.58 25.49 0.17
CA GLY A 15 13.47 25.12 1.58
C GLY A 15 12.06 24.71 1.96
N ARG A 16 11.92 23.63 2.76
CA ARG A 16 10.63 23.06 3.19
C ARG A 16 9.75 24.04 3.98
N ASP A 17 10.37 24.97 4.70
CA ASP A 17 9.68 25.88 5.62
C ASP A 17 9.34 27.23 4.97
N ASN A 18 9.58 27.36 3.66
CA ASN A 18 9.28 28.60 2.95
C ASN A 18 7.82 28.57 2.46
N GLU A 19 6.90 29.00 3.32
CA GLU A 19 5.45 29.02 3.02
C GLU A 19 5.12 29.74 1.71
N LYS A 20 5.91 30.74 1.32
CA LYS A 20 5.74 31.48 0.06
C LYS A 20 5.97 30.63 -1.19
N MET A 21 6.66 29.50 -1.06
CA MET A 21 6.94 28.58 -2.16
C MET A 21 5.88 27.48 -2.30
N ILE A 22 4.98 27.29 -1.34
CA ILE A 22 3.92 26.26 -1.38
C ILE A 22 3.09 26.32 -2.68
N PRO A 23 2.64 27.50 -3.17
CA PRO A 23 1.90 27.57 -4.43
C PRO A 23 2.71 27.10 -5.64
N LEU A 24 4.02 27.39 -5.67
CA LEU A 24 4.93 26.95 -6.72
C LEU A 24 5.21 25.44 -6.60
N MET A 25 5.39 24.93 -5.38
CA MET A 25 5.55 23.50 -5.12
C MET A 25 4.37 22.68 -5.67
N ASN A 26 3.14 23.16 -5.47
CA ASN A 26 1.95 22.53 -6.02
C ASN A 26 1.85 22.64 -7.55
N SER A 27 2.34 23.75 -8.12
CA SER A 27 2.27 24.00 -9.56
C SER A 27 3.32 23.24 -10.38
N TYR A 28 4.47 22.94 -9.78
CA TYR A 28 5.61 22.29 -10.44
C TYR A 28 5.82 20.83 -10.00
N ASP A 29 4.82 20.24 -9.35
CA ASP A 29 4.86 18.86 -8.83
C ASP A 29 6.13 18.61 -7.98
N TYR A 30 6.43 19.57 -7.08
CA TYR A 30 7.47 19.41 -6.07
C TYR A 30 7.08 18.26 -5.17
N ASN A 31 7.63 17.10 -5.49
CA ASN A 31 7.40 15.90 -4.72
C ASN A 31 8.67 15.03 -4.75
N THR A 32 8.81 14.22 -3.72
CA THR A 32 9.93 13.31 -3.51
C THR A 32 9.91 12.11 -4.47
N ASN A 33 8.96 12.06 -5.40
CA ASN A 33 8.72 11.00 -6.36
C ASN A 33 8.83 11.47 -7.83
N SER A 34 9.21 12.72 -8.03
CA SER A 34 9.25 13.36 -9.34
C SER A 34 10.33 12.74 -10.22
N GLU A 35 10.22 12.92 -11.54
CA GLU A 35 11.15 12.31 -12.50
C GLU A 35 12.61 12.68 -12.20
N SER A 36 12.87 13.94 -11.84
CA SER A 36 14.20 14.43 -11.46
C SER A 36 14.79 13.65 -10.28
N ILE A 37 13.98 13.39 -9.24
CA ILE A 37 14.38 12.64 -8.05
C ILE A 37 14.58 11.17 -8.38
N ARG A 38 13.66 10.55 -9.12
CA ARG A 38 13.80 9.16 -9.59
C ARG A 38 15.08 8.95 -10.40
N ARG A 39 15.41 9.88 -11.31
CA ARG A 39 16.65 9.82 -12.11
C ARG A 39 17.90 9.89 -11.22
N SER A 40 17.94 10.81 -10.26
CA SER A 40 19.04 10.94 -9.31
C SER A 40 19.22 9.69 -8.44
N VAL A 41 18.11 9.14 -7.92
CA VAL A 41 18.12 7.91 -7.13
C VAL A 41 18.60 6.71 -7.96
N SER A 42 18.04 6.51 -9.15
CA SER A 42 18.45 5.45 -10.09
C SER A 42 19.93 5.52 -10.43
N HIS A 43 20.42 6.73 -10.76
CA HIS A 43 21.82 6.95 -11.07
C HIS A 43 22.73 6.56 -9.91
N LEU A 44 22.38 6.96 -8.68
CA LEU A 44 23.17 6.63 -7.50
C LEU A 44 23.18 5.14 -7.20
N ILE A 45 22.03 4.46 -7.27
CA ILE A 45 21.92 3.01 -7.06
C ILE A 45 22.85 2.27 -8.04
N LYS A 46 22.71 2.54 -9.34
CA LYS A 46 23.54 1.93 -10.40
C LYS A 46 25.03 2.20 -10.18
N THR A 47 25.38 3.43 -9.84
CA THR A 47 26.77 3.87 -9.62
C THR A 47 27.43 3.18 -8.42
N ALA A 48 26.67 2.97 -7.35
CA ALA A 48 27.13 2.31 -6.15
C ALA A 48 27.27 0.79 -6.35
N HIS A 49 26.30 0.15 -7.00
CA HIS A 49 26.37 -1.27 -7.35
C HIS A 49 27.54 -1.57 -8.29
N ALA A 50 27.79 -0.71 -9.28
CA ALA A 50 28.98 -0.82 -10.14
C ALA A 50 30.31 -0.75 -9.37
N ARG A 51 30.28 -0.23 -8.13
CA ARG A 51 31.42 -0.16 -7.21
C ARG A 51 31.33 -1.17 -6.06
N ASN A 52 30.43 -2.16 -6.15
CA ASN A 52 30.15 -3.16 -5.11
C ASN A 52 29.83 -2.51 -3.75
N LYS A 53 29.08 -1.40 -3.76
CA LYS A 53 28.60 -0.70 -2.56
C LYS A 53 27.09 -0.80 -2.46
N LYS A 54 26.60 -1.00 -1.24
CA LYS A 54 25.17 -1.00 -0.93
C LYS A 54 24.61 0.42 -0.85
N VAL A 55 23.35 0.57 -1.24
CA VAL A 55 22.59 1.82 -1.14
C VAL A 55 21.30 1.57 -0.38
N GLY A 56 21.03 2.42 0.60
CA GLY A 56 19.74 2.49 1.28
C GLY A 56 19.12 3.87 1.13
N ILE A 57 17.83 3.98 1.44
CA ILE A 57 17.09 5.24 1.47
C ILE A 57 16.37 5.41 2.81
N CYS A 58 16.32 6.65 3.28
CA CYS A 58 15.52 7.06 4.43
C CYS A 58 14.69 8.31 4.10
N GLY A 59 13.76 8.60 4.99
CA GLY A 59 12.84 9.72 4.89
C GLY A 59 11.42 9.27 4.62
N GLN A 60 10.55 10.26 4.44
CA GLN A 60 9.11 10.06 4.46
C GLN A 60 8.57 9.54 3.10
N ALA A 61 9.28 9.79 2.01
CA ALA A 61 8.89 9.38 0.65
C ALA A 61 8.55 7.87 0.50
N PRO A 62 9.41 6.92 0.89
CA PRO A 62 9.09 5.49 0.77
C PRO A 62 7.99 5.01 1.73
N SER A 63 7.68 5.78 2.77
CA SER A 63 6.58 5.51 3.70
C SER A 63 5.23 5.95 3.15
N ASP A 64 5.19 7.12 2.52
CA ASP A 64 3.95 7.78 2.13
C ASP A 64 3.52 7.41 0.70
N ASP A 65 4.46 7.03 -0.17
CA ASP A 65 4.21 6.74 -1.57
C ASP A 65 4.54 5.28 -1.94
N PRO A 66 3.52 4.41 -2.07
CA PRO A 66 3.70 3.03 -2.52
C PRO A 66 4.32 2.89 -3.92
N GLU A 67 4.09 3.84 -4.84
CA GLU A 67 4.69 3.80 -6.18
C GLU A 67 6.17 4.16 -6.15
N PHE A 68 6.58 5.06 -5.26
CA PHE A 68 8.00 5.31 -5.02
C PHE A 68 8.69 4.10 -4.41
N LEU A 69 8.06 3.43 -3.43
CA LEU A 69 8.58 2.17 -2.88
C LEU A 69 8.73 1.11 -3.99
N ARG A 70 7.73 0.95 -4.86
CA ARG A 70 7.79 0.03 -6.01
C ARG A 70 8.96 0.35 -6.92
N PHE A 71 9.14 1.62 -7.25
CA PHE A 71 10.27 2.10 -8.03
C PHE A 71 11.62 1.74 -7.40
N LEU A 72 11.78 1.96 -6.09
CA LEU A 72 13.03 1.64 -5.40
C LEU A 72 13.37 0.15 -5.47
N VAL A 73 12.36 -0.72 -5.33
CA VAL A 73 12.53 -2.17 -5.47
C VAL A 73 12.89 -2.54 -6.91
N ARG A 74 12.24 -1.94 -7.92
CA ARG A 74 12.58 -2.15 -9.34
C ARG A 74 14.02 -1.75 -9.67
N GLU A 75 14.50 -0.66 -9.08
CA GLU A 75 15.90 -0.21 -9.24
C GLU A 75 16.90 -1.06 -8.43
N GLY A 76 16.43 -1.97 -7.57
CA GLY A 76 17.27 -2.90 -6.83
C GLY A 76 17.88 -2.34 -5.55
N ILE A 77 17.22 -1.40 -4.87
CA ILE A 77 17.76 -0.83 -3.63
C ILE A 77 18.05 -1.89 -2.56
N ASP A 78 19.14 -1.74 -1.80
CA ASP A 78 19.54 -2.75 -0.80
C ASP A 78 18.80 -2.62 0.53
N SER A 79 18.30 -1.43 0.87
CA SER A 79 17.58 -1.19 2.14
C SER A 79 16.66 0.02 2.09
N ILE A 80 15.51 -0.08 2.76
CA ILE A 80 14.53 0.99 2.89
C ILE A 80 14.25 1.18 4.38
N SER A 81 14.45 2.39 4.87
CA SER A 81 14.04 2.79 6.23
C SER A 81 12.65 3.42 6.16
N LEU A 82 11.71 2.88 6.93
CA LEU A 82 10.30 3.28 6.94
C LEU A 82 9.88 3.74 8.33
N ASN A 83 8.91 4.65 8.38
CA ASN A 83 8.21 5.00 9.61
C ASN A 83 7.51 3.77 10.21
N PHE A 84 7.46 3.72 11.55
CA PHE A 84 6.94 2.57 12.30
C PHE A 84 5.51 2.18 11.91
N ASP A 85 4.63 3.17 11.74
CA ASP A 85 3.23 3.00 11.35
C ASP A 85 3.06 2.45 9.93
N THR A 86 4.00 2.76 9.03
CA THR A 86 4.01 2.27 7.64
C THR A 86 4.80 0.98 7.43
N PHE A 87 5.63 0.57 8.40
CA PHE A 87 6.58 -0.53 8.25
C PHE A 87 5.93 -1.83 7.76
N ALA A 88 4.80 -2.23 8.36
CA ALA A 88 4.09 -3.44 7.97
C ALA A 88 3.57 -3.37 6.53
N ARG A 89 2.97 -2.24 6.14
CA ARG A 89 2.47 -2.02 4.78
C ARG A 89 3.61 -1.99 3.77
N GLY A 90 4.70 -1.30 4.10
CA GLY A 90 5.89 -1.23 3.26
C GLY A 90 6.51 -2.61 3.02
N ARG A 91 6.64 -3.44 4.07
CA ARG A 91 7.11 -4.84 3.91
C ARG A 91 6.24 -5.66 2.97
N ILE A 92 4.92 -5.57 3.12
CA ILE A 92 3.96 -6.26 2.24
C ILE A 92 4.12 -5.76 0.81
N ASN A 93 4.24 -4.45 0.60
CA ASN A 93 4.42 -3.86 -0.72
C ASN A 93 5.77 -4.23 -1.35
N THR A 94 6.86 -4.28 -0.58
CA THR A 94 8.16 -4.77 -1.06
C THR A 94 8.03 -6.20 -1.57
N TRP A 95 7.49 -7.10 -0.73
CA TRP A 95 7.27 -8.50 -1.11
C TRP A 95 6.39 -8.68 -2.35
N ARG A 96 5.27 -7.94 -2.42
CA ARG A 96 4.39 -7.90 -3.60
C ARG A 96 5.18 -7.49 -4.85
N THR A 97 5.94 -6.40 -4.75
CA THR A 97 6.72 -5.85 -5.87
C THR A 97 7.77 -6.83 -6.35
N GLU A 98 8.54 -7.43 -5.43
CA GLU A 98 9.56 -8.42 -5.78
C GLU A 98 8.95 -9.59 -6.57
N ILE A 99 7.82 -10.13 -6.14
CA ILE A 99 7.14 -11.21 -6.86
C ILE A 99 6.63 -10.73 -8.22
N ILE A 100 5.96 -9.59 -8.28
CA ILE A 100 5.36 -9.09 -9.52
C ILE A 100 6.43 -8.81 -10.57
N GLU A 101 7.50 -8.12 -10.20
CA GLU A 101 8.56 -7.74 -11.14
C GLU A 101 9.42 -8.94 -11.57
N THR A 102 9.56 -9.98 -10.73
CA THR A 102 10.37 -11.17 -11.06
C THR A 102 9.60 -12.28 -11.76
N LYS A 103 8.31 -12.45 -11.46
CA LYS A 103 7.51 -13.59 -11.94
C LYS A 103 6.60 -13.26 -13.11
N LEU A 104 6.20 -12.00 -13.27
CA LEU A 104 5.22 -11.61 -14.26
C LEU A 104 5.83 -10.84 -15.43
N PRO A 105 5.34 -11.10 -16.66
CA PRO A 105 5.69 -10.30 -17.81
C PRO A 105 5.03 -8.91 -17.70
N GLU A 106 5.60 -7.92 -18.39
CA GLU A 106 5.29 -6.49 -18.19
C GLU A 106 3.80 -6.19 -18.40
N GLU A 107 3.17 -6.82 -19.39
CA GLU A 107 1.76 -6.65 -19.74
C GLU A 107 0.79 -6.99 -18.59
N ASN A 108 1.20 -7.87 -17.67
CA ASN A 108 0.36 -8.32 -16.56
C ASN A 108 0.57 -7.51 -15.27
N ARG A 109 1.70 -6.78 -15.15
CA ARG A 109 2.09 -6.11 -13.90
C ARG A 109 1.10 -5.00 -13.52
N ALA A 110 0.69 -4.18 -14.49
CA ALA A 110 -0.23 -3.07 -14.24
C ALA A 110 -1.58 -3.55 -13.67
N ASN A 111 -2.18 -4.57 -14.28
CA ASN A 111 -3.44 -5.16 -13.81
C ASN A 111 -3.29 -5.79 -12.42
N THR A 112 -2.13 -6.38 -12.14
CA THR A 112 -1.81 -6.98 -10.84
C THR A 112 -1.73 -5.91 -9.74
N TYR A 113 -1.02 -4.81 -9.99
CA TYR A 113 -0.97 -3.69 -9.05
C TYR A 113 -2.35 -3.05 -8.83
N LEU A 114 -3.13 -2.90 -9.90
CA LEU A 114 -4.49 -2.36 -9.80
C LEU A 114 -5.39 -3.25 -8.94
N PHE A 115 -5.31 -4.58 -9.10
CA PHE A 115 -6.05 -5.52 -8.26
C PHE A 115 -5.65 -5.39 -6.78
N LEU A 116 -4.35 -5.32 -6.47
CA LEU A 116 -3.87 -5.18 -5.10
C LEU A 116 -4.26 -3.83 -4.47
N ASP A 117 -4.28 -2.75 -5.25
CA ASP A 117 -4.76 -1.45 -4.81
C ASP A 117 -6.27 -1.48 -4.47
N LYS A 118 -7.08 -2.22 -5.25
CA LYS A 118 -8.49 -2.45 -4.90
C LYS A 118 -8.63 -3.17 -3.57
N CYS A 119 -7.86 -4.24 -3.33
CA CYS A 119 -7.85 -4.94 -2.04
C CYS A 119 -7.50 -3.99 -0.88
N ASP A 120 -6.42 -3.22 -1.02
CA ASP A 120 -5.98 -2.26 -0.01
C ASP A 120 -7.08 -1.20 0.28
N LYS A 121 -7.74 -0.67 -0.76
CA LYS A 121 -8.87 0.27 -0.62
C LYS A 121 -10.05 -0.33 0.15
N LEU A 122 -10.42 -1.57 -0.14
CA LEU A 122 -11.49 -2.25 0.60
C LEU A 122 -11.12 -2.45 2.07
N ILE A 123 -9.89 -2.88 2.33
CA ILE A 123 -9.36 -3.05 3.70
C ILE A 123 -9.41 -1.73 4.46
N ASP A 124 -8.96 -0.63 3.85
CA ASP A 124 -8.94 0.70 4.46
C ASP A 124 -10.36 1.20 4.78
N ASN A 125 -11.33 0.96 3.88
CA ASN A 125 -12.75 1.30 4.11
C ASN A 125 -13.35 0.55 5.31
N ILE A 126 -12.91 -0.67 5.59
CA ILE A 126 -13.42 -1.50 6.70
C ILE A 126 -12.65 -1.24 8.01
N ARG A 127 -11.38 -0.84 7.92
CA ARG A 127 -10.45 -0.74 9.06
C ARG A 127 -10.98 0.14 10.19
N ILE A 128 -11.36 1.38 9.89
CA ILE A 128 -11.82 2.34 10.91
C ILE A 128 -13.17 1.89 11.53
N PRO A 129 -14.19 1.54 10.74
CA PRO A 129 -15.47 1.07 11.28
C PRO A 129 -15.34 -0.17 12.18
N ARG A 130 -14.55 -1.15 11.74
CA ARG A 130 -14.23 -2.35 12.52
C ARG A 130 -13.62 -1.99 13.88
N GLY A 131 -12.69 -1.03 13.90
CA GLY A 131 -12.09 -0.53 15.15
C GLY A 131 -13.13 0.10 16.08
N LYS A 132 -14.01 0.95 15.54
CA LYS A 132 -15.10 1.59 16.30
C LYS A 132 -16.08 0.56 16.89
N LEU A 133 -16.53 -0.40 16.09
CA LEU A 133 -17.41 -1.50 16.53
C LEU A 133 -16.79 -2.32 17.66
N ARG A 134 -15.52 -2.74 17.51
CA ARG A 134 -14.78 -3.47 18.56
C ARG A 134 -14.70 -2.68 19.86
N ASN A 135 -14.43 -1.38 19.78
CA ASN A 135 -14.37 -0.53 20.97
C ASN A 135 -15.75 -0.39 21.63
N MET A 136 -16.81 -0.27 20.84
CA MET A 136 -18.19 -0.20 21.34
C MET A 136 -18.61 -1.50 22.05
N LYS A 137 -18.36 -2.66 21.42
CA LYS A 137 -18.56 -3.99 22.02
C LYS A 137 -17.84 -4.11 23.36
N ARG A 138 -16.56 -3.67 23.42
CA ARG A 138 -15.75 -3.69 24.65
C ARG A 138 -16.34 -2.82 25.76
N LYS A 139 -16.90 -1.64 25.43
CA LYS A 139 -17.50 -0.73 26.42
C LYS A 139 -18.76 -1.32 27.07
N GLN A 140 -19.54 -2.14 26.34
CA GLN A 140 -20.78 -2.75 26.85
C GLN A 140 -20.57 -3.95 27.81
N ARG A 141 -19.33 -4.46 27.95
CA ARG A 141 -18.94 -5.55 28.87
C ARG A 141 -19.85 -6.79 28.82
N LYS A 142 -20.71 -6.99 29.83
CA LYS A 142 -21.60 -8.17 29.95
C LYS A 142 -23.01 -7.95 29.37
N LYS A 143 -23.36 -6.72 28.97
CA LYS A 143 -24.67 -6.36 28.41
C LYS A 143 -24.53 -6.00 26.92
N VAL A 144 -23.74 -6.77 26.17
CA VAL A 144 -23.54 -6.50 24.75
C VAL A 144 -24.81 -6.85 23.99
N GLU A 145 -25.30 -5.92 23.18
CA GLU A 145 -26.43 -6.19 22.28
C GLU A 145 -26.06 -7.28 21.26
N PRO A 146 -26.88 -8.34 21.07
CA PRO A 146 -26.56 -9.43 20.15
C PRO A 146 -26.26 -8.96 18.72
N ARG A 147 -27.00 -7.95 18.26
CA ARG A 147 -26.82 -7.34 16.93
C ARG A 147 -25.45 -6.68 16.76
N LEU A 148 -24.93 -6.03 17.81
CA LEU A 148 -23.59 -5.44 17.80
C LEU A 148 -22.49 -6.52 17.72
N VAL A 149 -22.70 -7.67 18.35
CA VAL A 149 -21.79 -8.83 18.23
C VAL A 149 -21.77 -9.32 16.79
N GLU A 150 -22.94 -9.60 16.21
CA GLU A 150 -23.07 -10.13 14.86
C GLU A 150 -22.42 -9.22 13.82
N ILE A 151 -22.68 -7.92 13.87
CA ILE A 151 -22.10 -6.98 12.90
C ILE A 151 -20.60 -6.80 13.10
N THR A 152 -20.10 -6.82 14.34
CA THR A 152 -18.66 -6.78 14.62
C THR A 152 -17.95 -7.98 14.03
N ASP A 153 -18.55 -9.17 14.17
CA ASP A 153 -17.97 -10.41 13.67
C ASP A 153 -18.02 -10.46 12.14
N LYS A 154 -19.10 -9.96 11.50
CA LYS A 154 -19.14 -9.75 10.04
C LYS A 154 -18.01 -8.85 9.54
N PHE A 155 -17.79 -7.69 10.16
CA PHE A 155 -16.67 -6.80 9.80
C PHE A 155 -15.30 -7.45 10.03
N ASN A 156 -15.17 -8.31 11.03
CA ASN A 156 -13.93 -9.07 11.24
C ASN A 156 -13.69 -10.09 10.13
N ASN A 157 -14.72 -10.85 9.77
CA ASN A 157 -14.62 -11.89 8.74
C ASN A 157 -14.29 -11.26 7.39
N VAL A 158 -15.03 -10.23 6.96
CA VAL A 158 -14.75 -9.52 5.70
C VAL A 158 -13.34 -8.94 5.68
N PHE A 159 -12.88 -8.33 6.78
CA PHE A 159 -11.50 -7.83 6.85
C PHE A 159 -10.46 -8.95 6.66
N THR A 160 -10.68 -10.10 7.30
CA THR A 160 -9.79 -11.27 7.19
C THR A 160 -9.82 -11.83 5.77
N GLU A 161 -11.00 -12.07 5.20
CA GLU A 161 -11.16 -12.67 3.87
C GLU A 161 -10.55 -11.79 2.76
N VAL A 162 -10.77 -10.47 2.78
CA VAL A 162 -10.13 -9.56 1.80
C VAL A 162 -8.60 -9.55 1.97
N SER A 163 -8.11 -9.61 3.21
CA SER A 163 -6.67 -9.69 3.48
C SER A 163 -6.06 -11.00 2.96
N GLU A 164 -6.77 -12.11 3.14
CA GLU A 164 -6.38 -13.43 2.64
C GLU A 164 -6.40 -13.50 1.12
N ILE A 165 -7.41 -12.92 0.46
CA ILE A 165 -7.45 -12.79 -1.00
C ILE A 165 -6.18 -12.12 -1.52
N SER A 166 -5.83 -10.97 -0.94
CA SER A 166 -4.64 -10.24 -1.36
C SER A 166 -3.35 -11.04 -1.15
N TYR A 167 -3.22 -11.70 -0.01
CA TYR A 167 -2.05 -12.51 0.31
C TYR A 167 -1.93 -13.75 -0.59
N ASN A 168 -3.01 -14.52 -0.70
CA ASN A 168 -3.03 -15.77 -1.45
C ASN A 168 -2.89 -15.53 -2.96
N PHE A 169 -3.44 -14.44 -3.49
CA PHE A 169 -3.19 -14.03 -4.88
C PHE A 169 -1.70 -13.92 -5.18
N VAL A 170 -0.95 -13.16 -4.37
CA VAL A 170 0.49 -12.95 -4.59
C VAL A 170 1.29 -14.23 -4.32
N LYS A 171 0.88 -15.01 -3.31
CA LYS A 171 1.49 -16.32 -3.01
C LYS A 171 1.35 -17.27 -4.20
N ASP A 172 0.18 -17.36 -4.81
CA ASP A 172 -0.09 -18.25 -5.93
C ASP A 172 0.65 -17.79 -7.19
N LEU A 173 0.75 -16.48 -7.44
CA LEU A 173 1.58 -15.94 -8.52
C LEU A 173 3.06 -16.34 -8.37
N ASN A 174 3.57 -16.37 -7.12
CA ASN A 174 4.94 -16.80 -6.87
C ASN A 174 5.16 -18.30 -7.14
N GLN A 175 4.13 -19.12 -6.95
CA GLN A 175 4.20 -20.58 -7.11
C GLN A 175 3.94 -21.04 -8.55
N ALA A 176 2.99 -20.44 -9.25
CA ALA A 176 2.47 -20.94 -10.51
C ALA A 176 3.18 -20.37 -11.77
N GLY A 177 4.00 -19.32 -11.63
CA GLY A 177 4.66 -18.67 -12.76
C GLY A 177 3.68 -17.95 -13.71
N SER A 178 4.16 -17.50 -14.87
CA SER A 178 3.39 -16.62 -15.78
C SER A 178 2.27 -17.33 -16.55
N LEU A 179 2.39 -18.63 -16.81
CA LEU A 179 1.47 -19.40 -17.68
C LEU A 179 0.05 -19.56 -17.09
N ALA A 180 -0.11 -19.40 -15.78
CA ALA A 180 -1.39 -19.52 -15.08
C ALA A 180 -1.97 -18.16 -14.64
N PHE A 181 -1.40 -17.04 -15.09
CA PHE A 181 -1.77 -15.71 -14.60
C PHE A 181 -3.28 -15.43 -14.73
N ASN A 182 -3.86 -15.65 -15.91
CA ASN A 182 -5.27 -15.35 -16.16
C ASN A 182 -6.21 -16.15 -15.25
N GLU A 183 -5.95 -17.45 -15.07
CA GLU A 183 -6.75 -18.30 -14.19
C GLU A 183 -6.68 -17.84 -12.73
N ILE A 184 -5.47 -17.52 -12.24
CA ILE A 184 -5.27 -17.01 -10.88
C ILE A 184 -5.97 -15.66 -10.72
N TYR A 185 -5.75 -14.75 -11.66
CA TYR A 185 -6.33 -13.40 -11.64
C TYR A 185 -7.85 -13.47 -11.62
N ASP A 186 -8.47 -14.21 -12.54
CA ASP A 186 -9.92 -14.30 -12.65
C ASP A 186 -10.54 -14.91 -11.40
N ARG A 187 -9.94 -15.97 -10.84
CA ARG A 187 -10.40 -16.59 -9.60
C ARG A 187 -10.46 -15.59 -8.44
N TYR A 188 -9.38 -14.86 -8.19
CA TYR A 188 -9.32 -13.92 -7.06
C TYR A 188 -10.10 -12.62 -7.34
N ASN A 189 -10.13 -12.16 -8.59
CA ASN A 189 -10.91 -10.99 -8.99
C ASN A 189 -12.43 -11.25 -8.83
N ASN A 190 -12.90 -12.45 -9.15
CA ASN A 190 -14.30 -12.82 -8.92
C ASN A 190 -14.65 -12.91 -7.42
N GLN A 191 -13.73 -13.40 -6.58
CA GLN A 191 -13.90 -13.35 -5.13
C GLN A 191 -13.93 -11.91 -4.60
N LEU A 192 -13.09 -11.02 -5.14
CA LEU A 192 -13.05 -9.63 -4.68
C LEU A 192 -14.34 -8.86 -5.01
N LYS A 193 -14.95 -9.11 -6.17
CA LYS A 193 -16.20 -8.46 -6.61
C LYS A 193 -17.35 -8.64 -5.63
N THR A 194 -17.46 -9.79 -4.97
CA THR A 194 -18.52 -10.01 -3.97
C THR A 194 -18.41 -9.03 -2.81
N PHE A 195 -17.19 -8.72 -2.37
CA PHE A 195 -16.93 -7.75 -1.30
C PHE A 195 -17.10 -6.30 -1.75
N GLU A 196 -16.81 -5.98 -3.01
CA GLU A 196 -17.09 -4.65 -3.58
C GLU A 196 -18.59 -4.30 -3.45
N GLU A 197 -19.48 -5.30 -3.53
CA GLU A 197 -20.92 -5.14 -3.33
C GLU A 197 -21.36 -5.22 -1.86
N GLU A 198 -20.72 -6.08 -1.06
CA GLU A 198 -21.09 -6.33 0.32
C GLU A 198 -20.70 -5.17 1.26
N ILE A 199 -19.49 -4.63 1.11
CA ILE A 199 -18.92 -3.62 2.01
C ILE A 199 -19.78 -2.35 2.08
N PRO A 200 -20.29 -1.79 0.96
CA PRO A 200 -21.21 -0.66 1.02
C PRO A 200 -22.51 -0.97 1.78
N LYS A 201 -23.05 -2.19 1.66
CA LYS A 201 -24.26 -2.62 2.38
C LYS A 201 -23.99 -2.72 3.88
N LEU A 202 -22.84 -3.28 4.27
CA LEU A 202 -22.40 -3.33 5.67
C LEU A 202 -22.16 -1.94 6.26
N THR A 203 -21.54 -1.05 5.48
CA THR A 203 -21.27 0.34 5.88
C THR A 203 -22.57 1.13 6.11
N LYS A 204 -23.63 0.86 5.34
CA LYS A 204 -24.94 1.46 5.60
C LYS A 204 -25.56 0.95 6.91
N LYS A 205 -25.43 -0.34 7.20
CA LYS A 205 -26.00 -0.95 8.42
C LYS A 205 -25.41 -0.34 9.69
N ILE A 206 -24.11 -0.06 9.72
CA ILE A 206 -23.46 0.46 10.93
C ILE A 206 -23.83 1.91 11.30
N ARG A 207 -24.51 2.65 10.42
CA ARG A 207 -25.04 3.99 10.72
C ARG A 207 -26.00 3.99 11.90
N GLU A 208 -26.72 2.89 12.11
CA GLU A 208 -27.63 2.73 13.26
C GLU A 208 -26.89 2.74 14.61
N PHE A 209 -25.59 2.44 14.60
CA PHE A 209 -24.73 2.52 15.79
C PHE A 209 -24.04 3.89 15.90
N GLY A 210 -24.39 4.89 15.09
CA GLY A 210 -23.74 6.20 15.06
C GLY A 210 -22.29 6.15 14.56
N ILE A 211 -21.95 5.11 13.78
CA ILE A 211 -20.67 4.99 13.11
C ILE A 211 -20.86 5.47 11.67
N PHE A 212 -20.27 6.64 11.37
CA PHE A 212 -20.46 7.51 10.19
C PHE A 212 -21.61 8.50 10.30
#